data_AF-A0A812U2S8-F1
#
_entry.id   AF-A0A812U2S8-F1
#
_cell.length_a   1.000
_cell.length_b   1.000
_cell.length_c   1.000
_cell.angle_alpha   90.00
_cell.angle_beta   90.00
_cell.angle_gamma   90.00
#
_symmetry.space_group_name_H-M   'P 1'
#
loop_
_entity.id
_entity.type
_entity.pdbx_description
1 polymer ?
#
loop_
_entity_poly.entity_id
_entity_poly.type
_entity_poly.pdbx_seq_one_letter_code
_entity_poly.pdbx_strand_id
1 'polypeptide(L)'
;MPTAAMGTSGQLGMAGYAQYAAGQYPGYGGSYGYTDPYGRPYGASMGEQVPAGYQAPPPPPPPGAPGGPVSGTPYMHGPMSEHDRLADERDKARRRFEDENRLRNEELHRKAETERATAAVRSAISNLQNGQFDSIDGLLKTLESVAARDLSKTEALQQEVLKKDMDKAIAEAQQRRAVMAELKSMVRSGEEHIKATADLIRENVGLQKEKDREDMNDQLENAGLEAQGMSDRYQSFMDDKAKEHEELQSFTKGPALVDLRLVIAKIKKLSSDLTMTATNAASVVREGRQKLARKEAAVARTTRMQELFDQYDADSDGCLSQLEVLNYSQGEFEFTPAESCLERLWRNWVPPGMAGITFDRFQQMKVAIGTARFIERDQERRPAGVA
;
A
#
# COMPACT_ATOMS: atom_id res chain seq x y z
N MET A 1 -53.32 13.93 16.43
CA MET A 1 -52.15 13.78 17.31
C MET A 1 -51.71 12.32 17.23
N PRO A 2 -50.74 11.94 16.38
CA PRO A 2 -50.33 10.55 16.29
C PRO A 2 -49.21 10.23 17.28
N THR A 3 -49.40 9.15 18.01
CA THR A 3 -48.51 8.54 19.00
C THR A 3 -47.39 7.78 18.30
N ALA A 4 -46.14 8.14 18.60
CA ALA A 4 -44.96 7.48 18.10
C ALA A 4 -44.69 6.18 18.88
N ALA A 5 -44.61 5.06 18.14
CA ALA A 5 -44.23 3.75 18.64
C ALA A 5 -42.73 3.70 18.95
N MET A 6 -42.37 3.32 20.18
CA MET A 6 -40.99 3.06 20.60
C MET A 6 -40.52 1.72 20.02
N GLY A 7 -39.50 1.80 19.16
CA GLY A 7 -38.80 0.66 18.58
C GLY A 7 -37.87 -0.02 19.59
N THR A 8 -37.90 -1.35 19.54
CA THR A 8 -37.23 -2.33 20.38
C THR A 8 -35.70 -2.34 20.22
N SER A 9 -35.04 -2.56 21.36
CA SER A 9 -33.60 -2.74 21.52
C SER A 9 -33.07 -3.95 20.76
N GLY A 10 -32.26 -3.71 19.73
CA GLY A 10 -31.43 -4.74 19.10
C GLY A 10 -30.22 -5.08 19.98
N GLN A 11 -30.24 -6.28 20.57
CA GLN A 11 -29.05 -6.94 21.10
C GLN A 11 -28.10 -7.27 19.94
N LEU A 12 -27.02 -6.50 19.80
CA LEU A 12 -25.88 -6.86 18.97
C LEU A 12 -24.96 -7.79 19.77
N GLY A 13 -25.03 -9.08 19.42
CA GLY A 13 -24.14 -10.10 19.94
C GLY A 13 -22.70 -9.85 19.53
N MET A 14 -21.84 -9.68 20.53
CA MET A 14 -20.38 -9.77 20.40
C MET A 14 -19.99 -11.24 20.17
N ALA A 15 -19.96 -11.67 18.91
CA ALA A 15 -19.34 -12.93 18.52
C ALA A 15 -17.82 -12.73 18.44
N GLY A 16 -17.09 -13.49 19.27
CA GLY A 16 -15.64 -13.43 19.40
C GLY A 16 -14.91 -13.87 18.13
N TYR A 17 -13.82 -13.16 17.83
CA TYR A 17 -12.75 -13.67 16.97
C TYR A 17 -11.61 -14.14 17.86
N ALA A 18 -11.68 -15.42 18.20
CA ALA A 18 -10.58 -16.17 18.78
C ALA A 18 -9.60 -16.60 17.68
N GLN A 19 -8.32 -16.35 17.95
CA GLN A 19 -7.17 -17.20 17.65
C GLN A 19 -7.30 -18.15 16.44
N TYR A 20 -6.75 -17.72 15.30
CA TYR A 20 -6.28 -18.68 14.29
C TYR A 20 -4.93 -19.23 14.72
N ALA A 21 -5.00 -20.45 15.24
CA ALA A 21 -3.87 -21.30 15.52
C ALA A 21 -3.11 -21.68 14.25
N ALA A 22 -1.80 -21.85 14.43
CA ALA A 22 -0.85 -22.33 13.45
C ALA A 22 -1.28 -23.69 12.86
N GLY A 23 -1.79 -23.65 11.62
CA GLY A 23 -1.97 -24.82 10.79
C GLY A 23 -0.65 -25.22 10.14
N GLN A 24 -0.03 -26.29 10.67
CA GLN A 24 1.00 -27.04 9.98
C GLN A 24 0.44 -27.58 8.65
N TYR A 25 0.95 -27.07 7.52
CA TYR A 25 0.70 -27.68 6.21
C TYR A 25 1.68 -28.84 5.99
N PRO A 26 1.20 -30.04 5.65
CA PRO A 26 2.06 -31.15 5.26
C PRO A 26 2.72 -30.85 3.91
N GLY A 27 4.04 -31.01 3.87
CA GLY A 27 4.86 -30.77 2.70
C GLY A 27 4.45 -31.63 1.51
N TYR A 28 3.99 -30.97 0.45
CA TYR A 28 3.94 -31.53 -0.89
C TYR A 28 5.22 -31.13 -1.62
N GLY A 29 6.23 -32.02 -1.56
CA GLY A 29 7.38 -31.98 -2.45
C GLY A 29 6.98 -32.47 -3.84
N GLY A 30 6.44 -31.57 -4.66
CA GLY A 30 6.17 -31.80 -6.08
C GLY A 30 7.23 -31.12 -6.95
N SER A 31 8.24 -31.88 -7.36
CA SER A 31 9.18 -31.47 -8.41
C SER A 31 8.44 -31.41 -9.74
N TYR A 32 8.04 -30.22 -10.18
CA TYR A 32 7.51 -30.00 -11.51
C TYR A 32 8.65 -30.00 -12.53
N GLY A 33 8.86 -31.14 -13.18
CA GLY A 33 9.61 -31.21 -14.43
C GLY A 33 8.80 -30.56 -15.55
N TYR A 34 9.31 -29.46 -16.10
CA TYR A 34 8.78 -28.86 -17.32
C TYR A 34 9.06 -29.79 -18.51
N THR A 35 8.03 -30.45 -19.03
CA THR A 35 8.04 -31.09 -20.36
C THR A 35 7.38 -30.16 -21.37
N ASP A 36 7.96 -30.06 -22.57
CA ASP A 36 7.37 -29.37 -23.71
C ASP A 36 6.08 -30.08 -24.19
N PRO A 37 5.24 -29.46 -25.04
CA PRO A 37 4.00 -30.09 -25.55
C PRO A 37 4.22 -31.36 -26.41
N TYR A 38 5.46 -31.82 -26.57
CA TYR A 38 5.84 -33.05 -27.26
C TYR A 38 6.57 -34.06 -26.36
N GLY A 39 6.57 -33.85 -25.04
CA GLY A 39 7.05 -34.81 -24.06
C GLY A 39 8.57 -35.03 -24.04
N ARG A 40 9.39 -34.07 -24.48
CA ARG A 40 10.86 -34.23 -24.47
C ARG A 40 11.49 -33.65 -23.19
N PRO A 41 12.32 -34.41 -22.46
CA PRO A 41 13.02 -33.90 -21.27
C PRO A 41 14.14 -32.92 -21.67
N TYR A 42 14.09 -31.70 -21.11
CA TYR A 42 15.18 -30.73 -21.17
C TYR A 42 16.32 -31.19 -20.26
N GLY A 43 17.38 -31.78 -20.83
CA GLY A 43 18.53 -32.19 -20.04
C GLY A 43 19.41 -33.26 -20.68
N ALA A 44 19.69 -33.15 -21.98
CA ALA A 44 20.80 -33.86 -22.59
C ALA A 44 21.52 -32.89 -23.51
N SER A 45 22.48 -32.14 -22.97
CA SER A 45 23.52 -31.57 -23.79
C SER A 45 24.28 -32.75 -24.40
N MET A 46 23.93 -33.11 -25.63
CA MET A 46 24.85 -33.81 -26.51
C MET A 46 26.07 -32.89 -26.65
N GLY A 47 27.03 -33.06 -25.74
CA GLY A 47 28.40 -32.65 -26.00
C GLY A 47 28.77 -33.37 -27.28
N GLU A 48 28.87 -32.60 -28.36
CA GLU A 48 29.36 -33.06 -29.64
C GLU A 48 30.81 -33.48 -29.40
N GLN A 49 30.99 -34.74 -29.04
CA GLN A 49 32.28 -35.41 -29.08
C GLN A 49 32.67 -35.44 -30.55
N VAL A 50 33.37 -34.39 -30.98
CA VAL A 50 34.10 -34.37 -32.23
C VAL A 50 35.03 -35.58 -32.18
N PRO A 51 34.92 -36.55 -33.09
CA PRO A 51 35.79 -37.70 -33.09
C PRO A 51 37.24 -37.22 -33.23
N ALA A 52 38.05 -37.47 -32.19
CA ALA A 52 39.48 -37.25 -32.21
C ALA A 52 40.08 -38.14 -33.32
N GLY A 53 40.34 -37.56 -34.49
CA GLY A 53 40.87 -38.32 -35.62
C GLY A 53 40.98 -37.59 -36.97
N TYR A 54 40.33 -36.44 -37.17
CA TYR A 54 40.54 -35.68 -38.40
C TYR A 54 41.73 -34.72 -38.27
N GLN A 55 42.92 -35.20 -38.62
CA GLN A 55 44.01 -34.33 -39.05
C GLN A 55 43.58 -33.66 -40.36
N ALA A 56 43.45 -32.33 -40.35
CA ALA A 56 43.27 -31.57 -41.57
C ALA A 56 44.40 -31.93 -42.56
N PRO A 57 44.11 -32.18 -43.85
CA PRO A 57 45.14 -32.40 -44.84
C PRO A 57 46.07 -31.18 -44.87
N PRO A 58 47.40 -31.38 -45.01
CA PRO A 58 48.33 -30.27 -45.07
C PRO A 58 47.95 -29.34 -46.23
N PRO A 59 48.06 -28.01 -46.05
CA PRO A 59 47.80 -27.07 -47.12
C PRO A 59 48.68 -27.43 -48.34
N PRO A 60 48.17 -27.31 -49.58
CA PRO A 60 48.97 -27.52 -50.76
C PRO A 60 50.20 -26.60 -50.70
N PRO A 61 51.37 -27.07 -51.16
CA PRO A 61 52.59 -26.26 -51.15
C PRO A 61 52.35 -24.95 -51.91
N PRO A 62 52.88 -23.81 -51.43
CA PRO A 62 52.80 -22.57 -52.18
C PRO A 62 53.36 -22.79 -53.59
N PRO A 63 52.68 -22.30 -54.65
CA PRO A 63 53.21 -22.39 -56.00
C PRO A 63 54.63 -21.82 -56.00
N GLY A 64 55.58 -22.63 -56.46
CA GLY A 64 56.99 -22.34 -56.42
C GLY A 64 57.30 -20.95 -56.94
N ALA A 65 58.17 -20.25 -56.21
CA ALA A 65 58.71 -18.96 -56.60
C ALA A 65 59.17 -19.00 -58.07
N PRO A 66 58.65 -18.12 -58.94
CA PRO A 66 59.15 -18.02 -60.31
C PRO A 66 60.61 -17.57 -60.25
N GLY A 67 61.49 -18.48 -60.68
CA GLY A 67 62.90 -18.20 -60.83
C GLY A 67 63.15 -17.13 -61.87
N GLY A 68 64.10 -16.26 -61.56
CA GLY A 68 65.05 -15.68 -62.52
C GLY A 68 64.49 -14.67 -63.53
N PRO A 69 65.02 -13.42 -63.55
CA PRO A 69 64.79 -12.53 -64.68
C PRO A 69 65.53 -13.07 -65.90
N VAL A 70 64.81 -13.78 -66.78
CA VAL A 70 65.32 -14.11 -68.12
C VAL A 70 65.06 -12.89 -69.00
N SER A 71 66.15 -12.22 -69.39
CA SER A 71 66.20 -11.17 -70.40
C SER A 71 65.73 -11.73 -71.74
N GLY A 72 64.42 -11.69 -71.97
CA GLY A 72 63.76 -12.12 -73.20
C GLY A 72 63.51 -10.93 -74.13
N THR A 73 64.08 -11.02 -75.33
CA THR A 73 63.88 -10.12 -76.47
C THR A 73 62.41 -9.89 -76.80
N PRO A 74 62.03 -8.68 -77.28
CA PRO A 74 60.66 -8.36 -77.66
C PRO A 74 60.26 -9.17 -78.90
N TYR A 75 59.59 -10.31 -78.69
CA TYR A 75 58.92 -11.03 -79.78
C TYR A 75 57.70 -10.22 -80.21
N MET A 76 57.75 -9.73 -81.44
CA MET A 76 56.61 -9.15 -82.15
C MET A 76 55.49 -10.20 -82.19
N HIS A 77 54.39 -9.94 -81.48
CA HIS A 77 53.19 -10.77 -81.53
C HIS A 77 52.67 -10.83 -82.97
N GLY A 78 52.68 -12.03 -83.55
CA GLY A 78 51.91 -12.33 -84.76
C GLY A 78 50.40 -12.16 -84.50
N PRO A 79 49.58 -12.01 -85.55
CA PRO A 79 48.14 -11.82 -85.42
C PRO A 79 47.52 -12.95 -84.58
N MET A 80 46.75 -12.58 -83.54
CA MET A 80 46.02 -13.53 -82.67
C MET A 80 45.27 -14.57 -83.50
N SER A 81 45.40 -15.85 -83.13
CA SER A 81 44.61 -16.92 -83.73
C SER A 81 43.13 -16.78 -83.32
N GLU A 82 42.20 -17.33 -84.11
CA GLU A 82 40.77 -17.35 -83.76
C GLU A 82 40.51 -17.99 -82.38
N HIS A 83 41.30 -19.00 -82.01
CA HIS A 83 41.23 -19.66 -80.71
C HIS A 83 41.60 -18.70 -79.57
N ASP A 84 42.60 -17.84 -79.76
CA ASP A 84 42.99 -16.83 -78.78
C ASP A 84 41.92 -15.75 -78.60
N ARG A 85 41.20 -15.40 -79.68
CA ARG A 85 40.05 -14.48 -79.60
C ARG A 85 38.89 -15.06 -78.80
N LEU A 86 38.54 -16.33 -79.03
CA LEU A 86 37.49 -17.02 -78.26
C LEU A 86 37.89 -17.20 -76.78
N ALA A 87 39.16 -17.48 -76.50
CA ALA A 87 39.66 -17.56 -75.13
C ALA A 87 39.58 -16.19 -74.42
N ASP A 88 39.97 -15.11 -75.09
CA ASP A 88 39.85 -13.74 -74.58
C ASP A 88 38.38 -13.32 -74.37
N GLU A 89 37.47 -13.72 -75.26
CA GLU A 89 36.02 -13.50 -75.08
C GLU A 89 35.46 -14.26 -73.87
N ARG A 90 35.86 -15.52 -73.65
CA ARG A 90 35.43 -16.31 -72.47
C ARG A 90 36.00 -15.73 -71.17
N ASP A 91 37.24 -15.28 -71.17
CA ASP A 91 37.85 -14.63 -70.01
C ASP A 91 37.18 -13.28 -69.70
N LYS A 92 36.88 -12.47 -70.73
CA LYS A 92 36.10 -11.23 -70.58
C LYS A 92 34.69 -11.51 -70.03
N ALA A 93 34.02 -12.55 -70.53
CA ALA A 93 32.71 -12.96 -70.02
C ALA A 93 32.79 -13.43 -68.55
N ARG A 94 33.82 -14.21 -68.19
CA ARG A 94 34.04 -14.65 -66.80
C ARG A 94 34.26 -13.46 -65.87
N ARG A 95 35.10 -12.49 -66.26
CA ARG A 95 35.35 -11.27 -65.48
C ARG A 95 34.08 -10.44 -65.29
N ARG A 96 33.26 -10.27 -66.35
CA ARG A 96 31.97 -9.57 -66.24
C ARG A 96 31.03 -10.26 -65.26
N PHE A 97 30.95 -11.59 -65.32
CA PHE A 97 30.12 -12.37 -64.39
C PHE A 97 30.63 -12.32 -62.94
N GLU A 98 31.95 -12.38 -62.75
CA GLU A 98 32.59 -12.23 -61.42
C GLU A 98 32.35 -10.82 -60.85
N ASP A 99 32.51 -9.78 -61.67
CA ASP A 99 32.25 -8.39 -61.27
C ASP A 99 30.76 -8.16 -60.97
N GLU A 100 29.85 -8.70 -61.77
CA GLU A 100 28.40 -8.64 -61.53
C GLU A 100 28.01 -9.35 -60.23
N ASN A 101 28.55 -10.55 -59.99
CA ASN A 101 28.33 -11.27 -58.73
C ASN A 101 28.94 -10.53 -57.54
N ARG A 102 30.10 -9.89 -57.70
CA ARG A 102 30.71 -9.06 -56.66
C ARG A 102 29.80 -7.89 -56.29
N LEU A 103 29.31 -7.15 -57.29
CA LEU A 103 28.38 -6.04 -57.09
C LEU A 103 27.07 -6.50 -56.43
N ARG A 104 26.53 -7.64 -56.87
CA ARG A 104 25.33 -8.24 -56.26
C ARG A 104 25.55 -8.66 -54.81
N ASN A 105 26.70 -9.26 -54.50
CA ASN A 105 27.04 -9.64 -53.13
C ASN A 105 27.27 -8.42 -52.22
N GLU A 106 27.92 -7.38 -52.73
CA GLU A 106 28.08 -6.10 -52.02
C GLU A 106 26.73 -5.43 -51.74
N GLU A 107 25.81 -5.45 -52.71
CA GLU A 107 24.44 -4.95 -52.54
C GLU A 107 23.66 -5.76 -51.50
N LEU A 108 23.74 -7.09 -51.54
CA LEU A 108 23.11 -7.97 -50.54
C LEU A 108 23.68 -7.74 -49.14
N HIS A 109 25.00 -7.57 -49.01
CA HIS A 109 25.63 -7.25 -47.73
C HIS A 109 25.19 -5.89 -47.21
N ARG A 110 25.13 -4.87 -48.08
CA ARG A 110 24.64 -3.54 -47.71
C ARG A 110 23.20 -3.59 -47.22
N LYS A 111 22.33 -4.32 -47.93
CA LYS A 111 20.93 -4.52 -47.54
C LYS A 111 20.79 -5.29 -46.23
N ALA A 112 21.59 -6.32 -46.02
CA ALA A 112 21.59 -7.07 -44.76
C ALA A 112 22.07 -6.20 -43.59
N GLU A 113 23.04 -5.30 -43.80
CA GLU A 113 23.49 -4.37 -42.78
C GLU A 113 22.42 -3.33 -42.44
N THR A 114 21.71 -2.78 -43.43
CA THR A 114 20.61 -1.83 -43.19
C THR A 114 19.45 -2.50 -42.45
N GLU A 115 19.06 -3.72 -42.84
CA GLU A 115 18.02 -4.51 -42.15
C GLU A 115 18.42 -4.84 -40.72
N ARG A 116 19.68 -5.22 -40.49
CA ARG A 116 20.21 -5.49 -39.14
C ARG A 116 20.20 -4.24 -38.27
N ALA A 117 20.62 -3.09 -38.82
CA ALA A 117 20.61 -1.82 -38.12
C ALA A 117 19.19 -1.39 -37.73
N THR A 118 18.24 -1.49 -38.67
CA THR A 118 16.82 -1.21 -38.43
C THR A 118 16.24 -2.15 -37.36
N ALA A 119 16.56 -3.44 -37.40
CA ALA A 119 16.12 -4.41 -36.39
C ALA A 119 16.69 -4.12 -35.00
N ALA A 120 17.95 -3.70 -34.90
CA ALA A 120 18.58 -3.34 -33.64
C ALA A 120 17.90 -2.12 -32.98
N VAL A 121 17.63 -1.06 -33.74
CA VAL A 121 16.92 0.14 -33.24
C VAL A 121 15.50 -0.22 -32.80
N ARG A 122 14.75 -0.98 -33.62
CA ARG A 122 13.39 -1.43 -33.26
C ARG A 122 13.37 -2.30 -32.01
N SER A 123 14.37 -3.18 -31.84
CA SER A 123 14.51 -3.97 -30.62
C SER A 123 14.77 -3.10 -29.40
N ALA A 124 15.60 -2.06 -29.51
CA ALA A 124 15.86 -1.14 -28.41
C ALA A 124 14.60 -0.33 -28.04
N ILE A 125 13.84 0.15 -29.03
CA ILE A 125 12.54 0.81 -28.82
C ILE A 125 11.58 -0.13 -28.08
N SER A 126 11.45 -1.38 -28.56
CA SER A 126 10.56 -2.37 -27.95
C SER A 126 10.97 -2.70 -26.50
N ASN A 127 12.27 -2.80 -26.24
CA ASN A 127 12.78 -3.02 -24.89
C ASN A 127 12.46 -1.82 -23.98
N LEU A 128 12.56 -0.58 -24.46
CA LEU A 128 12.17 0.61 -23.70
C LEU A 128 10.65 0.65 -23.41
N GLN A 129 9.83 0.21 -24.37
CA GLN A 129 8.38 0.15 -24.21
C GLN A 129 7.91 -0.92 -23.22
N ASN A 130 8.59 -2.07 -23.18
CA ASN A 130 8.21 -3.22 -22.36
C ASN A 130 9.01 -3.37 -21.05
N GLY A 131 10.07 -2.58 -20.89
CA GLY A 131 10.99 -2.67 -19.77
C GLY A 131 10.38 -2.21 -18.45
N GLN A 132 10.91 -2.74 -17.35
CA GLN A 132 10.47 -2.39 -15.99
C GLN A 132 10.78 -0.93 -15.68
N PHE A 133 9.95 -0.30 -14.83
CA PHE A 133 10.07 1.12 -14.50
C PHE A 133 11.43 1.50 -13.91
N ASP A 134 12.00 0.65 -13.06
CA ASP A 134 13.28 0.91 -12.41
C ASP A 134 14.48 0.75 -13.38
N SER A 135 14.24 0.20 -14.58
CA SER A 135 15.26 0.02 -15.63
C SER A 135 15.21 1.07 -16.75
N ILE A 136 14.26 2.02 -16.72
CA ILE A 136 14.05 3.00 -17.81
C ILE A 136 15.31 3.80 -18.11
N ASP A 137 16.05 4.25 -17.09
CA ASP A 137 17.30 5.01 -17.31
C ASP A 137 18.38 4.20 -18.05
N GLY A 138 18.49 2.90 -17.74
CA GLY A 138 19.40 2.00 -18.45
C GLY A 138 18.96 1.73 -19.89
N LEU A 139 17.65 1.61 -20.10
CA LEU A 139 17.06 1.38 -21.42
C LEU A 139 17.16 2.61 -22.33
N LEU A 140 17.01 3.82 -21.78
CA LEU A 140 17.23 5.08 -22.50
C LEU A 140 18.68 5.19 -22.98
N LYS A 141 19.65 4.95 -22.10
CA LYS A 141 21.08 4.94 -22.46
C LYS A 141 21.39 3.88 -23.53
N THR A 142 20.75 2.72 -23.44
CA THR A 142 20.90 1.65 -24.43
C THR A 142 20.34 2.08 -25.78
N LEU A 143 19.15 2.69 -25.80
CA LEU A 143 18.52 3.21 -27.01
C LEU A 143 19.37 4.31 -27.66
N GLU A 144 19.89 5.25 -26.87
CA GLU A 144 20.80 6.30 -27.35
C GLU A 144 22.07 5.72 -27.98
N SER A 145 22.68 4.72 -27.34
CA SER A 145 23.87 4.04 -27.85
C SER A 145 23.60 3.28 -29.15
N VAL A 146 22.49 2.53 -29.23
CA VAL A 146 22.08 1.81 -30.43
C VAL A 146 21.74 2.78 -31.56
N ALA A 147 21.03 3.86 -31.27
CA ALA A 147 20.72 4.90 -32.25
C ALA A 147 21.98 5.58 -32.78
N ALA A 148 22.94 5.93 -31.92
CA ALA A 148 24.19 6.53 -32.34
C ALA A 148 25.00 5.63 -33.29
N ARG A 149 24.95 4.30 -33.08
CA ARG A 149 25.69 3.32 -33.88
C ARG A 149 24.99 2.93 -35.18
N ASP A 150 23.69 2.68 -35.13
CA ASP A 150 22.97 1.95 -36.18
C ASP A 150 22.04 2.86 -37.01
N LEU A 151 21.61 4.01 -36.49
CA LEU A 151 20.65 4.90 -37.18
C LEU A 151 21.24 5.58 -38.43
N SER A 152 22.57 5.77 -38.50
CA SER A 152 23.24 6.34 -39.68
C SER A 152 23.37 5.34 -40.83
N LYS A 153 23.18 4.04 -40.55
CA LYS A 153 23.29 2.96 -41.53
C LYS A 153 21.98 2.63 -42.23
N THR A 154 20.86 3.18 -41.74
CA THR A 154 19.53 2.97 -42.30
C THR A 154 19.23 3.93 -43.45
N GLU A 155 18.32 3.55 -44.35
CA GLU A 155 17.85 4.43 -45.44
C GLU A 155 17.18 5.69 -44.88
N ALA A 156 17.30 6.83 -45.57
CA ALA A 156 16.83 8.13 -45.07
C ALA A 156 15.35 8.14 -44.66
N LEU A 157 14.48 7.49 -45.44
CA LEU A 157 13.05 7.37 -45.11
C LEU A 157 12.82 6.52 -43.85
N GLN A 158 13.54 5.41 -43.71
CA GLN A 158 13.47 4.56 -42.52
C GLN A 158 14.02 5.28 -41.29
N GLN A 159 15.06 6.09 -41.48
CA GLN A 159 15.68 6.88 -40.42
C GLN A 159 14.68 7.88 -39.82
N GLU A 160 13.89 8.56 -40.65
CA GLU A 160 12.87 9.51 -40.18
C GLU A 160 11.77 8.79 -39.38
N VAL A 161 11.28 7.65 -39.87
CA VAL A 161 10.28 6.83 -39.16
C VAL A 161 10.83 6.34 -37.82
N LEU A 162 12.06 5.82 -37.80
CA LEU A 162 12.69 5.33 -36.58
C LEU A 162 12.92 6.46 -35.56
N LYS A 163 13.32 7.66 -35.98
CA LYS A 163 13.43 8.83 -35.09
C LYS A 163 12.10 9.18 -34.45
N LYS A 164 11.02 9.24 -35.24
CA LYS A 164 9.68 9.51 -34.73
C LYS A 164 9.21 8.46 -33.73
N ASP A 165 9.46 7.18 -34.02
CA ASP A 165 9.12 6.07 -33.12
C ASP A 165 9.96 6.11 -31.83
N MET A 166 11.24 6.47 -31.92
CA MET A 166 12.11 6.67 -30.76
C MET A 166 11.61 7.82 -29.88
N ASP A 167 11.37 9.00 -30.45
CA ASP A 167 10.92 10.18 -29.71
C ASP A 167 9.60 9.90 -29.00
N LYS A 168 8.67 9.22 -29.69
CA LYS A 168 7.41 8.75 -29.10
C LYS A 168 7.64 7.78 -27.95
N ALA A 169 8.49 6.77 -28.12
CA ALA A 169 8.78 5.78 -27.07
C ALA A 169 9.49 6.40 -25.86
N ILE A 170 10.35 7.40 -26.07
CA ILE A 170 11.01 8.17 -25.00
C ILE A 170 9.97 8.97 -24.23
N ALA A 171 9.09 9.71 -24.92
CA ALA A 171 8.03 10.49 -24.28
C ALA A 171 7.09 9.61 -23.45
N GLU A 172 6.63 8.47 -24.01
CA GLU A 172 5.80 7.51 -23.30
C GLU A 172 6.53 6.89 -22.08
N ALA A 173 7.82 6.57 -22.21
CA ALA A 173 8.62 6.03 -21.09
C ALA A 173 8.82 7.06 -19.97
N GLN A 174 9.02 8.32 -20.32
CA GLN A 174 9.13 9.41 -19.34
C GLN A 174 7.80 9.68 -18.64
N GLN A 175 6.67 9.67 -19.36
CA GLN A 175 5.34 9.79 -18.77
C GLN A 175 5.06 8.62 -17.81
N ARG A 176 5.36 7.38 -18.22
CA ARG A 176 5.27 6.19 -17.38
C ARG A 176 6.09 6.32 -16.09
N ARG A 177 7.32 6.82 -16.21
CA ARG A 177 8.21 7.05 -15.07
C ARG A 177 7.63 8.08 -14.09
N ALA A 178 7.14 9.21 -14.61
CA ALA A 178 6.59 10.28 -13.79
C ALA A 178 5.39 9.79 -12.97
N VAL A 179 4.43 9.12 -13.61
CA VAL A 179 3.24 8.59 -12.94
C VAL A 179 3.63 7.53 -11.90
N MET A 180 4.53 6.60 -12.22
CA MET A 180 4.97 5.62 -11.24
C MET A 180 5.73 6.22 -10.05
N ALA A 181 6.50 7.29 -10.26
CA ALA A 181 7.17 7.99 -9.18
C ALA A 181 6.16 8.65 -8.22
N GLU A 182 5.14 9.30 -8.76
CA GLU A 182 4.05 9.91 -7.99
C GLU A 182 3.26 8.85 -7.20
N LEU A 183 2.84 7.76 -7.86
CA LEU A 183 2.15 6.65 -7.21
C LEU A 183 3.00 6.02 -6.08
N LYS A 184 4.30 5.78 -6.31
CA LYS A 184 5.22 5.27 -5.28
C LYS A 184 5.37 6.27 -4.12
N SER A 185 5.37 7.57 -4.38
CA SER A 185 5.43 8.62 -3.35
C SER A 185 4.16 8.64 -2.49
N MET A 186 2.98 8.54 -3.12
CA MET A 186 1.71 8.43 -2.40
C MET A 186 1.70 7.19 -1.49
N VAL A 187 2.11 6.03 -2.00
CA VAL A 187 2.18 4.80 -1.20
C VAL A 187 3.01 4.99 0.07
N ARG A 188 4.21 5.58 -0.04
CA ARG A 188 5.09 5.78 1.13
C ARG A 188 4.47 6.72 2.15
N SER A 189 3.94 7.86 1.69
CA SER A 189 3.30 8.85 2.56
C SER A 189 2.11 8.25 3.32
N GLY A 190 1.25 7.49 2.65
CA GLY A 190 0.11 6.85 3.30
C GLY A 190 0.53 5.77 4.31
N GLU A 191 1.56 4.97 4.01
CA GLU A 191 2.12 3.98 4.94
C GLU A 191 2.71 4.64 6.21
N GLU A 192 3.41 5.75 6.06
CA GLU A 192 3.98 6.53 7.17
C GLU A 192 2.89 7.09 8.10
N HIS A 193 1.84 7.66 7.53
CA HIS A 193 0.71 8.19 8.32
C HIS A 193 -0.12 7.10 8.99
N ILE A 194 -0.39 5.96 8.33
CA ILE A 194 -1.06 4.82 8.99
C ILE A 194 -0.25 4.39 10.22
N LYS A 195 1.08 4.28 10.07
CA LYS A 195 1.97 3.90 11.16
C LYS A 195 1.93 4.94 12.29
N ALA A 196 2.06 6.23 11.97
CA ALA A 196 2.04 7.31 12.95
C ALA A 196 0.72 7.33 13.74
N THR A 197 -0.43 7.24 13.06
CA THR A 197 -1.74 7.21 13.73
C THR A 197 -1.92 5.94 14.56
N ALA A 198 -1.45 4.78 14.08
CA ALA A 198 -1.51 3.53 14.84
C ALA A 198 -0.66 3.58 16.13
N ASP A 199 0.51 4.24 16.08
CA ASP A 199 1.36 4.42 17.26
C ASP A 199 0.69 5.37 18.29
N LEU A 200 0.05 6.45 17.84
CA LEU A 200 -0.76 7.35 18.71
C LEU A 200 -1.94 6.61 19.37
N ILE A 201 -2.65 5.75 18.62
CA ILE A 201 -3.73 4.92 19.18
C ILE A 201 -3.18 4.03 20.30
N ARG A 202 -2.02 3.39 20.07
CA ARG A 202 -1.39 2.49 21.05
C ARG A 202 -0.99 3.26 22.32
N GLU A 203 -0.43 4.45 22.16
CA GLU A 203 -0.03 5.29 23.29
C GLU A 203 -1.24 5.76 24.12
N ASN A 204 -2.31 6.23 23.47
CA ASN A 204 -3.51 6.73 24.15
C ASN A 204 -4.19 5.67 25.03
N VAL A 205 -4.19 4.40 24.60
CA VAL A 205 -4.76 3.30 25.40
C VAL A 205 -4.00 3.06 26.71
N GLY A 206 -2.70 3.39 26.75
CA GLY A 206 -1.84 3.20 27.92
C GLY A 206 -1.91 4.32 28.97
N LEU A 207 -2.47 5.49 28.64
CA LEU A 207 -2.43 6.66 29.51
C LEU A 207 -3.38 6.55 30.71
N GLN A 208 -2.80 6.71 31.91
CA GLN A 208 -3.54 6.73 33.19
C GLN A 208 -3.89 8.16 33.64
N LYS A 209 -3.06 9.14 33.27
CA LYS A 209 -3.27 10.54 33.65
C LYS A 209 -4.27 11.20 32.72
N GLU A 210 -5.23 11.92 33.29
CA GLU A 210 -6.33 12.53 32.53
C GLU A 210 -5.88 13.66 31.62
N LYS A 211 -5.03 14.55 32.12
CA LYS A 211 -4.50 15.66 31.33
C LYS A 211 -3.76 15.15 30.09
N ASP A 212 -2.84 14.20 30.30
CA ASP A 212 -2.09 13.57 29.21
C ASP A 212 -3.04 12.88 28.20
N ARG A 213 -4.15 12.30 28.68
CA ARG A 213 -5.17 11.67 27.83
C ARG A 213 -5.96 12.67 26.99
N GLU A 214 -6.24 13.86 27.51
CA GLU A 214 -6.91 14.93 26.77
C GLU A 214 -6.02 15.43 25.63
N ASP A 215 -4.77 15.80 25.95
CA ASP A 215 -3.78 16.24 24.94
C ASP A 215 -3.58 15.17 23.84
N MET A 216 -3.51 13.89 24.23
CA MET A 216 -3.38 12.78 23.29
C MET A 216 -4.65 12.54 22.46
N ASN A 217 -5.84 12.78 23.01
CA ASN A 217 -7.08 12.69 22.23
C ASN A 217 -7.12 13.75 21.12
N ASP A 218 -6.64 14.96 21.39
CA ASP A 218 -6.61 16.03 20.39
C ASP A 218 -5.57 15.74 19.30
N GLN A 219 -4.39 15.22 19.67
CA GLN A 219 -3.40 14.74 18.69
C GLN A 219 -3.97 13.61 17.83
N LEU A 220 -4.66 12.66 18.44
CA LEU A 220 -5.26 11.53 17.75
C LEU A 220 -6.43 11.95 16.84
N GLU A 221 -7.22 12.95 17.23
CA GLU A 221 -8.29 13.52 16.40
C GLU A 221 -7.70 14.20 15.16
N ASN A 222 -6.65 15.01 15.33
CA ASN A 222 -5.93 15.64 14.21
C ASN A 222 -5.32 14.60 13.28
N ALA A 223 -4.64 13.57 13.82
CA ALA A 223 -4.08 12.48 13.02
C ALA A 223 -5.17 11.68 12.27
N GLY A 224 -6.35 11.52 12.87
CA GLY A 224 -7.52 10.92 12.23
C GLY A 224 -8.04 11.75 11.05
N LEU A 225 -8.15 13.08 11.22
CA LEU A 225 -8.56 14.01 10.17
C LEU A 225 -7.54 14.06 9.02
N GLU A 226 -6.25 14.05 9.32
CA GLU A 226 -5.19 13.99 8.30
C GLU A 226 -5.26 12.68 7.50
N ALA A 227 -5.42 11.54 8.18
CA ALA A 227 -5.55 10.24 7.53
C ALA A 227 -6.79 10.18 6.61
N GLN A 228 -7.92 10.75 7.05
CA GLN A 228 -9.11 10.87 6.22
C GLN A 228 -8.87 11.79 5.01
N GLY A 229 -8.28 12.97 5.22
CA GLY A 229 -8.00 13.91 4.14
C GLY A 229 -7.02 13.37 3.09
N MET A 230 -6.11 12.49 3.49
CA MET A 230 -5.26 11.76 2.53
C MET A 230 -6.00 10.68 1.76
N SER A 231 -6.88 9.93 2.42
CA SER A 231 -7.74 8.96 1.74
C SER A 231 -8.56 9.64 0.64
N ASP A 232 -9.16 10.80 0.97
CA ASP A 232 -9.93 11.60 0.02
C ASP A 232 -9.05 12.07 -1.15
N ARG A 233 -7.83 12.55 -0.88
CA ARG A 233 -6.86 12.91 -1.93
C ARG A 233 -6.50 11.73 -2.83
N TYR A 234 -6.36 10.52 -2.27
CA TYR A 234 -6.06 9.33 -3.06
C TYR A 234 -7.24 8.95 -3.95
N GLN A 235 -8.46 9.04 -3.41
CA GLN A 235 -9.66 8.79 -4.18
C GLN A 235 -9.80 9.80 -5.33
N SER A 236 -9.67 11.10 -5.04
CA SER A 236 -9.69 12.15 -6.07
C SER A 236 -8.59 11.96 -7.11
N PHE A 237 -7.37 11.64 -6.69
CA PHE A 237 -6.28 11.35 -7.62
C PHE A 237 -6.61 10.18 -8.55
N MET A 238 -7.11 9.07 -7.99
CA MET A 238 -7.48 7.89 -8.78
C MET A 238 -8.62 8.17 -9.76
N ASP A 239 -9.56 9.05 -9.40
CA ASP A 239 -10.69 9.44 -10.24
C ASP A 239 -10.25 10.42 -11.35
N ASP A 240 -9.47 11.45 -11.00
CA ASP A 240 -8.94 12.44 -11.95
C ASP A 240 -7.99 11.80 -12.98
N LYS A 241 -7.14 10.89 -12.50
CA LYS A 241 -6.16 10.17 -13.33
C LYS A 241 -6.71 8.89 -13.95
N ALA A 242 -7.99 8.55 -13.77
CA ALA A 242 -8.57 7.31 -14.29
C ALA A 242 -8.35 7.14 -15.80
N LYS A 243 -8.59 8.21 -16.59
CA LYS A 243 -8.37 8.21 -18.04
C LYS A 243 -6.90 8.06 -18.40
N GLU A 244 -6.02 8.83 -17.75
CA GLU A 244 -4.57 8.73 -17.98
C GLU A 244 -4.04 7.34 -17.63
N HIS A 245 -4.56 6.71 -16.58
CA HIS A 245 -4.23 5.34 -16.20
C HIS A 245 -4.73 4.31 -17.22
N GLU A 246 -5.94 4.48 -17.77
CA GLU A 246 -6.47 3.62 -18.82
C GLU A 246 -5.64 3.74 -20.11
N GLU A 247 -5.29 4.97 -20.50
CA GLU A 247 -4.38 5.25 -21.61
C GLU A 247 -3.02 4.60 -21.37
N LEU A 248 -2.39 4.83 -20.20
CA LEU A 248 -1.13 4.20 -19.80
C LEU A 248 -1.19 2.67 -19.88
N GLN A 249 -2.28 2.05 -19.42
CA GLN A 249 -2.46 0.60 -19.51
C GLN A 249 -2.59 0.11 -20.95
N SER A 250 -3.14 0.90 -21.86
CA SER A 250 -3.31 0.50 -23.26
C SER A 250 -1.98 0.36 -24.00
N PHE A 251 -0.98 1.18 -23.68
CA PHE A 251 0.34 1.14 -24.32
C PHE A 251 1.43 0.46 -23.48
N THR A 252 1.22 0.30 -22.17
CA THR A 252 2.15 -0.45 -21.31
C THR A 252 1.88 -1.95 -21.46
N LYS A 253 2.91 -2.73 -21.77
CA LYS A 253 2.81 -4.18 -21.95
C LYS A 253 3.81 -4.92 -21.06
N GLY A 254 3.62 -6.23 -20.94
CA GLY A 254 4.57 -7.11 -20.27
C GLY A 254 4.74 -6.82 -18.77
N PRO A 255 5.95 -7.00 -18.22
CA PRO A 255 6.22 -6.83 -16.78
C PRO A 255 5.85 -5.45 -16.24
N ALA A 256 6.07 -4.38 -17.02
CA ALA A 256 5.73 -3.02 -16.61
C ALA A 256 4.23 -2.83 -16.33
N LEU A 257 3.35 -3.52 -17.07
CA LEU A 257 1.91 -3.44 -16.83
C LEU A 257 1.53 -4.10 -15.51
N VAL A 258 2.20 -5.20 -15.15
CA VAL A 258 1.99 -5.91 -13.88
C VAL A 258 2.39 -5.02 -12.70
N ASP A 259 3.56 -4.38 -12.79
CA ASP A 259 4.05 -3.46 -11.76
C ASP A 259 3.10 -2.28 -11.56
N LEU A 260 2.59 -1.68 -12.64
CA LEU A 260 1.63 -0.58 -12.58
C LEU A 260 0.33 -1.01 -11.89
N ARG A 261 -0.22 -2.16 -12.28
CA ARG A 261 -1.45 -2.71 -11.67
C ARG A 261 -1.26 -3.02 -10.19
N LEU A 262 -0.10 -3.55 -9.81
CA LEU A 262 0.21 -3.84 -8.42
C LEU A 262 0.26 -2.56 -7.56
N VAL A 263 0.89 -1.49 -8.07
CA VAL A 263 0.94 -0.20 -7.36
C VAL A 263 -0.44 0.44 -7.24
N ILE A 264 -1.24 0.42 -8.31
CA ILE A 264 -2.64 0.91 -8.26
C ILE A 264 -3.46 0.11 -7.23
N ALA A 265 -3.35 -1.21 -7.22
CA ALA A 265 -4.02 -2.05 -6.22
C ALA A 265 -3.57 -1.71 -4.79
N LYS A 266 -2.27 -1.43 -4.61
CA LYS A 266 -1.71 -1.02 -3.32
C LYS A 266 -2.29 0.32 -2.85
N ILE A 267 -2.44 1.31 -3.73
CA ILE A 267 -3.05 2.61 -3.38
C ILE A 267 -4.52 2.46 -3.00
N LYS A 268 -5.29 1.66 -3.74
CA LYS A 268 -6.70 1.38 -3.40
C LYS A 268 -6.82 0.76 -2.01
N LYS A 269 -5.97 -0.23 -1.70
CA LYS A 269 -5.89 -0.82 -0.37
C LYS A 269 -5.51 0.22 0.68
N LEU A 270 -4.50 1.04 0.40
CA LEU A 270 -4.00 2.06 1.31
C LEU A 270 -5.06 3.14 1.65
N SER A 271 -5.86 3.55 0.67
CA SER A 271 -7.01 4.46 0.89
C SER A 271 -8.05 3.83 1.83
N SER A 272 -8.38 2.55 1.63
CA SER A 272 -9.26 1.83 2.55
C SER A 272 -8.66 1.74 3.97
N ASP A 273 -7.37 1.41 4.08
CA ASP A 273 -6.68 1.28 5.36
C ASP A 273 -6.59 2.64 6.10
N LEU A 274 -6.38 3.74 5.39
CA LEU A 274 -6.42 5.11 5.92
C LEU A 274 -7.81 5.46 6.46
N THR A 275 -8.86 5.14 5.71
CA THR A 275 -10.25 5.35 6.14
C THR A 275 -10.55 4.56 7.41
N MET A 276 -10.18 3.28 7.46
CA MET A 276 -10.35 2.47 8.67
C MET A 276 -9.56 3.03 9.85
N THR A 277 -8.31 3.45 9.63
CA THR A 277 -7.46 4.05 10.66
C THR A 277 -8.06 5.34 11.22
N ALA A 278 -8.62 6.21 10.36
CA ALA A 278 -9.33 7.42 10.76
C ALA A 278 -10.57 7.11 11.61
N THR A 279 -11.39 6.12 11.20
CA THR A 279 -12.58 5.72 11.99
C THR A 279 -12.20 5.14 13.35
N ASN A 280 -11.12 4.36 13.44
CA ASN A 280 -10.61 3.82 14.69
C ASN A 280 -10.12 4.93 15.62
N ALA A 281 -9.33 5.89 15.10
CA ALA A 281 -8.87 7.05 15.84
C ALA A 281 -10.07 7.84 16.42
N ALA A 282 -11.08 8.13 15.60
CA ALA A 282 -12.30 8.83 16.04
C ALA A 282 -13.06 8.08 17.14
N SER A 283 -13.16 6.75 17.05
CA SER A 283 -13.83 5.95 18.10
C SER A 283 -13.06 6.02 19.43
N VAL A 284 -11.73 5.90 19.38
CA VAL A 284 -10.88 5.97 20.58
C VAL A 284 -10.97 7.35 21.25
N VAL A 285 -10.92 8.43 20.46
CA VAL A 285 -11.10 9.81 20.96
C VAL A 285 -12.47 9.97 21.62
N ARG A 286 -13.54 9.51 20.97
CA ARG A 286 -14.91 9.58 21.50
C ARG A 286 -15.03 8.84 22.83
N GLU A 287 -14.49 7.62 22.93
CA GLU A 287 -14.48 6.86 24.18
C GLU A 287 -13.63 7.54 25.26
N GLY A 288 -12.49 8.12 24.89
CA GLY A 288 -11.64 8.92 25.77
C GLY A 288 -12.40 10.10 26.37
N ARG A 289 -13.04 10.92 25.54
CA ARG A 289 -13.85 12.07 25.98
C ARG A 289 -15.05 11.66 26.83
N GLN A 290 -15.72 10.55 26.50
CA GLN A 290 -16.82 10.04 27.32
C GLN A 290 -16.36 9.60 28.72
N LYS A 291 -15.17 9.02 28.85
CA LYS A 291 -14.61 8.63 30.17
C LYS A 291 -14.29 9.87 31.01
N LEU A 292 -13.65 10.89 30.42
CA LEU A 292 -13.37 12.16 31.09
C LEU A 292 -14.66 12.84 31.55
N ALA A 293 -15.64 13.00 30.66
CA ALA A 293 -16.92 13.61 31.00
C ALA A 293 -17.67 12.87 32.12
N ARG A 294 -17.62 11.52 32.15
CA ARG A 294 -18.21 10.72 33.25
C ARG A 294 -17.50 10.97 34.57
N LYS A 295 -16.17 11.08 34.56
CA LYS A 295 -15.38 11.33 35.76
C LYS A 295 -15.61 12.75 36.28
N GLU A 296 -15.62 13.76 35.41
CA GLU A 296 -15.97 15.13 35.78
C GLU A 296 -17.38 15.21 36.37
N ALA A 297 -18.37 14.54 35.77
CA ALA A 297 -19.72 14.49 36.30
C ALA A 297 -19.78 13.78 37.67
N ALA A 298 -18.97 12.75 37.89
CA ALA A 298 -18.86 12.08 39.19
C ALA A 298 -18.24 13.00 40.24
N VAL A 299 -17.14 13.69 39.90
CA VAL A 299 -16.46 14.66 40.78
C VAL A 299 -17.41 15.80 41.15
N ALA A 300 -18.12 16.38 40.17
CA ALA A 300 -19.09 17.43 40.43
C ALA A 300 -20.23 16.97 41.36
N ARG A 301 -20.69 15.73 41.23
CA ARG A 301 -21.70 15.16 42.14
C ARG A 301 -21.13 14.96 43.55
N THR A 302 -19.92 14.43 43.69
CA THR A 302 -19.29 14.24 45.00
C THR A 302 -18.98 15.56 45.67
N THR A 303 -18.53 16.58 44.93
CA THR A 303 -18.31 17.94 45.48
C THR A 303 -19.61 18.55 45.98
N ARG A 304 -20.71 18.49 45.20
CA ARG A 304 -22.02 18.96 45.67
C ARG A 304 -22.53 18.20 46.88
N MET A 305 -22.27 16.89 46.94
CA MET A 305 -22.62 16.09 48.11
C MET A 305 -21.80 16.51 49.33
N GLN A 306 -20.51 16.80 49.15
CA GLN A 306 -19.62 17.25 50.22
C GLN A 306 -20.04 18.63 50.73
N GLU A 307 -20.31 19.58 49.84
CA GLU A 307 -20.82 20.91 50.21
C GLU A 307 -22.12 20.81 51.03
N LEU A 308 -23.03 19.92 50.61
CA LEU A 308 -24.26 19.64 51.33
C LEU A 308 -23.99 18.97 52.68
N PHE A 309 -22.98 18.10 52.78
CA PHE A 309 -22.61 17.46 54.06
C PHE A 309 -22.04 18.51 55.02
N ASP A 310 -21.07 19.30 54.56
CA ASP A 310 -20.40 20.35 55.34
C ASP A 310 -21.38 21.44 55.78
N GLN A 311 -22.44 21.72 55.02
CA GLN A 311 -23.48 22.67 55.39
C GLN A 311 -24.24 22.27 56.66
N TYR A 312 -24.45 20.96 56.88
CA TYR A 312 -25.23 20.44 58.01
C TYR A 312 -24.36 19.88 59.15
N ASP A 313 -23.05 19.72 58.93
CA ASP A 313 -22.04 19.38 59.94
C ASP A 313 -21.64 20.65 60.72
N ALA A 314 -22.46 21.03 61.70
CA ALA A 314 -22.36 22.30 62.39
C ALA A 314 -21.16 22.36 63.35
N ASP A 315 -20.72 21.21 63.87
CA ASP A 315 -19.52 21.11 64.71
C ASP A 315 -18.24 20.76 63.92
N SER A 316 -18.37 20.48 62.61
CA SER A 316 -17.26 20.16 61.70
C SER A 316 -16.42 18.97 62.18
N ASP A 317 -17.07 18.00 62.82
CA ASP A 317 -16.43 16.78 63.31
C ASP A 317 -16.27 15.71 62.22
N GLY A 318 -16.83 15.95 61.02
CA GLY A 318 -16.83 15.05 59.88
C GLY A 318 -17.92 13.97 59.93
N CYS A 319 -18.87 14.07 60.87
CA CYS A 319 -19.92 13.11 61.16
C CYS A 319 -21.25 13.81 61.49
N LEU A 320 -22.31 13.55 60.72
CA LEU A 320 -23.63 14.10 61.06
C LEU A 320 -24.24 13.40 62.29
N SER A 321 -24.42 14.14 63.37
CA SER A 321 -25.13 13.75 64.58
C SER A 321 -26.64 13.58 64.34
N GLN A 322 -27.37 12.96 65.28
CA GLN A 322 -28.83 12.71 65.10
C GLN A 322 -29.63 14.00 64.88
N LEU A 323 -29.23 15.07 65.57
CA LEU A 323 -29.88 16.38 65.46
C LEU A 323 -29.61 17.03 64.09
N GLU A 324 -28.40 16.90 63.57
CA GLU A 324 -28.04 17.42 62.26
C GLU A 324 -28.72 16.65 61.13
N VAL A 325 -28.88 15.33 61.28
CA VAL A 325 -29.67 14.52 60.34
C VAL A 325 -31.15 14.90 60.36
N LEU A 326 -31.70 15.24 61.52
CA LEU A 326 -33.06 15.77 61.62
C LEU A 326 -33.18 17.12 60.89
N ASN A 327 -32.24 18.04 61.14
CA ASN A 327 -32.18 19.34 60.46
C ASN A 327 -32.04 19.17 58.94
N TYR A 328 -31.20 18.23 58.50
CA TYR A 328 -31.03 17.86 57.09
C TYR A 328 -32.33 17.37 56.46
N SER A 329 -33.03 16.45 57.12
CA SER A 329 -34.31 15.93 56.62
C SER A 329 -35.39 17.00 56.52
N GLN A 330 -35.42 17.93 57.48
CA GLN A 330 -36.36 19.03 57.48
C GLN A 330 -36.01 20.08 56.42
N GLY A 331 -34.73 20.42 56.26
CA GLY A 331 -34.25 21.43 55.32
C GLY A 331 -34.35 21.00 53.85
N GLU A 332 -33.89 19.79 53.51
CA GLU A 332 -33.84 19.33 52.12
C GLU A 332 -35.15 18.69 51.62
N PHE A 333 -35.93 18.09 52.53
CA PHE A 333 -37.08 17.28 52.15
C PHE A 333 -38.40 17.74 52.76
N GLU A 334 -38.39 18.79 53.58
CA GLU A 334 -39.56 19.26 54.36
C GLU A 334 -40.22 18.11 55.13
N PHE A 335 -39.40 17.20 55.64
CA PHE A 335 -39.84 15.93 56.21
C PHE A 335 -39.20 15.71 57.58
N THR A 336 -40.03 15.36 58.57
CA THR A 336 -39.59 15.08 59.94
C THR A 336 -39.70 13.58 60.20
N PRO A 337 -38.61 12.80 60.04
CA PRO A 337 -38.64 11.36 60.25
C PRO A 337 -39.02 11.01 61.68
N ALA A 338 -39.88 10.00 61.86
CA ALA A 338 -40.21 9.46 63.17
C ALA A 338 -38.94 8.94 63.90
N GLU A 339 -38.92 9.07 65.23
CA GLU A 339 -37.76 8.66 66.08
C GLU A 339 -37.37 7.19 65.86
N SER A 340 -38.35 6.29 65.75
CA SER A 340 -38.11 4.88 65.43
C SER A 340 -37.39 4.66 64.09
N CYS A 341 -37.56 5.56 63.12
CA CYS A 341 -36.84 5.52 61.86
C CYS A 341 -35.39 5.98 62.03
N LEU A 342 -35.15 7.04 62.82
CA LEU A 342 -33.80 7.53 63.13
C LEU A 342 -32.99 6.48 63.91
N GLU A 343 -33.59 5.80 64.89
CA GLU A 343 -32.95 4.70 65.62
C GLU A 343 -32.54 3.55 64.71
N ARG A 344 -33.44 3.16 63.77
CA ARG A 344 -33.14 2.12 62.78
C ARG A 344 -32.02 2.55 61.85
N LEU A 345 -31.99 3.82 61.46
CA LEU A 345 -30.94 4.38 60.65
C LEU A 345 -29.60 4.34 61.41
N TRP A 346 -29.56 4.80 62.67
CA TRP A 346 -28.37 4.76 63.51
C TRP A 346 -27.84 3.34 63.71
N ARG A 347 -28.71 2.39 64.04
CA ARG A 347 -28.33 0.99 64.26
C ARG A 347 -27.68 0.35 63.03
N ASN A 348 -28.13 0.71 61.83
CA ASN A 348 -27.65 0.10 60.58
C ASN A 348 -26.41 0.80 60.02
N TRP A 349 -26.31 2.12 60.17
CA TRP A 349 -25.36 2.94 59.43
C TRP A 349 -24.31 3.63 60.31
N VAL A 350 -24.45 3.63 61.63
CA VAL A 350 -23.42 4.17 62.53
C VAL A 350 -22.70 3.01 63.23
N PRO A 351 -21.39 2.79 63.00
CA PRO A 351 -20.62 1.79 63.73
C PRO A 351 -20.68 2.03 65.25
N PRO A 352 -20.65 0.99 66.09
CA PRO A 352 -20.66 1.15 67.54
C PRO A 352 -19.45 1.99 67.98
N GLY A 353 -19.71 3.08 68.70
CA GLY A 353 -18.69 4.00 69.19
C GLY A 353 -18.39 5.21 68.29
N MET A 354 -19.04 5.33 67.12
CA MET A 354 -19.01 6.56 66.31
C MET A 354 -20.12 7.52 66.76
N ALA A 355 -19.84 8.83 66.73
CA ALA A 355 -20.79 9.87 67.14
C ALA A 355 -21.92 10.11 66.09
N GLY A 356 -21.61 9.93 64.80
CA GLY A 356 -22.55 10.23 63.72
C GLY A 356 -22.29 9.47 62.42
N ILE A 357 -22.94 9.93 61.35
CA ILE A 357 -22.86 9.37 60.00
C ILE A 357 -21.76 10.07 59.22
N THR A 358 -20.75 9.32 58.78
CA THR A 358 -19.66 9.86 57.96
C THR A 358 -20.10 10.18 56.53
N PHE A 359 -19.34 11.03 55.84
CA PHE A 359 -19.59 11.39 54.43
C PHE A 359 -19.77 10.17 53.51
N ASP A 360 -18.95 9.13 53.70
CA ASP A 360 -19.03 7.88 52.91
C ASP A 360 -20.40 7.19 53.00
N ARG A 361 -21.12 7.41 54.12
CA ARG A 361 -22.44 6.84 54.40
C ARG A 361 -23.60 7.82 54.15
N PHE A 362 -23.28 9.04 53.74
CA PHE A 362 -24.25 10.12 53.53
C PHE A 362 -25.27 9.79 52.45
N GLN A 363 -24.83 9.18 51.34
CA GLN A 363 -25.75 8.80 50.26
C GLN A 363 -26.76 7.74 50.71
N GLN A 364 -26.34 6.78 51.53
CA GLN A 364 -27.20 5.74 52.06
C GLN A 364 -28.21 6.31 53.06
N MET A 365 -27.79 7.28 53.88
CA MET A 365 -28.68 8.05 54.74
C MET A 365 -29.76 8.78 53.92
N LYS A 366 -29.39 9.47 52.83
CA LYS A 366 -30.36 10.14 51.93
C LYS A 366 -31.39 9.18 51.36
N VAL A 367 -30.96 7.99 50.93
CA VAL A 367 -31.86 6.94 50.43
C VAL A 367 -32.79 6.43 51.54
N ALA A 368 -32.29 6.26 52.75
CA ALA A 368 -33.08 5.81 53.90
C ALA A 368 -34.17 6.85 54.27
N ILE A 369 -33.81 8.13 54.34
CA ILE A 369 -34.77 9.22 54.58
C ILE A 369 -35.80 9.30 53.45
N GLY A 370 -35.35 9.22 52.18
CA GLY A 370 -36.26 9.22 51.03
C GLY A 370 -37.26 8.06 51.05
N THR A 371 -36.82 6.88 51.50
CA THR A 371 -37.66 5.69 51.66
C THR A 371 -38.67 5.88 52.80
N ALA A 372 -38.23 6.41 53.96
CA ALA A 372 -39.12 6.73 55.08
C ALA A 372 -40.22 7.72 54.67
N ARG A 373 -39.84 8.79 53.96
CA ARG A 373 -40.78 9.76 53.40
C ARG A 373 -41.77 9.13 52.44
N PHE A 374 -41.33 8.19 51.60
CA PHE A 374 -42.22 7.48 50.69
C PHE A 374 -43.22 6.59 51.44
N ILE A 375 -42.78 5.89 52.47
CA ILE A 375 -43.64 5.03 53.30
C ILE A 375 -44.74 5.86 53.99
N GLU A 376 -44.40 7.00 54.58
CA GLU A 376 -45.40 7.87 55.22
C GLU A 376 -46.41 8.42 54.21
N ARG A 377 -45.95 8.88 53.04
CA ARG A 377 -46.86 9.32 51.96
C ARG A 377 -47.75 8.19 51.42
N ASP A 378 -47.26 6.95 51.40
CA ASP A 378 -48.07 5.79 51.00
C ASP A 378 -49.14 5.46 52.05
N GLN A 379 -48.80 5.56 53.34
CA GLN A 379 -49.75 5.36 54.43
C GLN A 379 -50.90 6.38 54.39
N GLU A 380 -50.61 7.65 54.09
CA GLU A 380 -51.64 8.70 53.92
C GLU A 380 -52.58 8.42 52.73
N ARG A 381 -52.07 7.77 51.68
CA ARG A 381 -52.86 7.46 50.47
C ARG A 381 -53.74 6.23 50.62
N ARG A 382 -53.42 5.31 51.54
CA ARG A 382 -54.25 4.14 51.79
C ARG A 382 -55.56 4.60 52.44
N PRO A 383 -56.73 4.43 51.79
CA PRO A 383 -57.99 4.80 52.41
C PRO A 383 -58.15 4.00 53.70
N ALA A 384 -58.58 4.67 54.76
CA ALA A 384 -58.66 4.15 56.15
C ALA A 384 -59.59 2.92 56.36
N GLY A 385 -60.00 2.22 55.31
CA GLY A 385 -60.90 1.07 55.34
C GLY A 385 -60.42 -0.15 54.54
N VAL A 386 -59.17 -0.19 54.08
CA VAL A 386 -58.58 -1.39 53.45
C VAL A 386 -57.40 -1.86 54.30
N ALA A 387 -57.71 -2.48 55.43
CA ALA A 387 -56.74 -3.13 56.33
C ALA A 387 -56.88 -4.65 56.22
#